data_AF-A0A6M0IU35-F1
#
_entry.id   AF-A0A6M0IU35-F1
#
_cell.length_a   1.000
_cell.length_b   1.000
_cell.length_c   1.000
_cell.angle_alpha   90.00
_cell.angle_beta   90.00
_cell.angle_gamma   90.00
#
_symmetry.space_group_name_H-M   'P 1'
#
loop_
_entity.id
_entity.type
_entity.pdbx_description
1 polymer ?
#
loop_
_entity_poly.entity_id
_entity_poly.type
_entity_poly.pdbx_seq_one_letter_code
_entity_poly.pdbx_strand_id
1 'polypeptide(L)'
;MTELIEEKQLDNIATWMIPIKETNLPSILKGVFFMDGNPLPDTCITMYNLEWNMQSRTLVLPTFAPLQWTFHNSIAGWILLRLIQWFKVIYKIQFEDETLQQAQVIPVLLGIPISTLIVSCTMSQDKNSLNGDIWYRNNIWFGGLSRAGEYTLRKVVDQDGCYTPAFNDMLSRVKNECLVIAHHSN
;
A
#
# COMPACT_ATOMS: atom_id res chain seq x y z
N MET A 1 18.12 -8.83 13.03
CA MET A 1 18.72 -9.05 11.70
C MET A 1 18.36 -7.82 10.88
N THR A 2 19.35 -7.07 10.39
CA THR A 2 19.11 -5.81 9.68
C THR A 2 18.56 -6.14 8.30
N GLU A 3 17.30 -5.82 8.01
CA GLU A 3 16.70 -6.07 6.70
C GLU A 3 17.52 -5.38 5.59
N LEU A 4 17.72 -6.07 4.47
CA LEU A 4 18.44 -5.56 3.31
C LEU A 4 17.59 -4.49 2.63
N ILE A 5 18.18 -3.33 2.32
CA ILE A 5 17.51 -2.26 1.55
C ILE A 5 18.20 -2.20 0.19
N GLU A 6 17.39 -2.26 -0.87
CA GLU A 6 17.86 -2.22 -2.25
C GLU A 6 17.27 -1.03 -3.00
N GLU A 7 18.03 -0.56 -3.98
CA GLU A 7 17.54 0.36 -5.01
C GLU A 7 16.91 -0.45 -6.15
N LYS A 8 15.72 -0.03 -6.58
CA LYS A 8 14.98 -0.60 -7.72
C LYS A 8 14.50 0.52 -8.64
N GLN A 9 14.11 0.14 -9.86
CA GLN A 9 13.49 1.03 -10.83
C GLN A 9 11.98 0.75 -10.92
N LEU A 10 11.16 1.80 -10.98
CA LEU A 10 9.71 1.68 -11.03
C LEU A 10 9.21 1.32 -12.44
N ASP A 11 9.98 1.62 -13.48
CA ASP A 11 9.68 1.28 -14.88
C ASP A 11 9.63 -0.23 -15.17
N ASN A 12 10.20 -1.05 -14.28
CA ASN A 12 10.13 -2.50 -14.32
C ASN A 12 9.48 -3.11 -13.06
N ILE A 13 8.64 -2.35 -12.34
CA ILE A 13 8.02 -2.76 -11.07
C ILE A 13 7.31 -4.12 -11.12
N ALA A 14 6.74 -4.49 -12.27
CA ALA A 14 6.07 -5.78 -12.48
C ALA A 14 7.04 -6.99 -12.47
N THR A 15 8.35 -6.79 -12.57
CA THR A 15 9.32 -7.90 -12.56
C THR A 15 9.80 -8.26 -11.15
N TRP A 16 9.49 -7.43 -10.15
CA TRP A 16 10.00 -7.63 -8.78
C TRP A 16 8.95 -7.44 -7.67
N MET A 17 7.88 -6.65 -7.86
CA MET A 17 6.70 -6.70 -6.98
C MET A 17 5.73 -7.76 -7.48
N ILE A 18 6.09 -9.03 -7.33
CA ILE A 18 5.34 -10.17 -7.88
C ILE A 18 4.67 -11.02 -6.79
N PRO A 19 3.60 -11.76 -7.12
CA PRO A 19 3.12 -12.82 -6.25
C PRO A 19 4.17 -13.93 -6.15
N ILE A 20 4.57 -14.27 -4.92
CA ILE A 20 5.52 -15.35 -4.62
C ILE A 20 4.86 -16.54 -3.91
N LYS A 21 3.59 -16.38 -3.51
CA LYS A 21 2.77 -17.43 -2.92
C LYS A 21 1.32 -17.22 -3.30
N GLU A 22 0.56 -18.31 -3.32
CA GLU A 22 -0.88 -18.21 -3.41
C GLU A 22 -1.44 -17.63 -2.11
N THR A 23 -2.30 -16.65 -2.28
CA THR A 23 -3.08 -16.04 -1.20
C THR A 23 -4.54 -16.14 -1.60
N ASN A 24 -5.43 -16.36 -0.63
CA ASN A 24 -6.88 -16.27 -0.84
C ASN A 24 -7.35 -14.82 -1.10
N LEU A 25 -6.44 -13.93 -1.52
CA LEU A 25 -6.71 -12.52 -1.74
C LEU A 25 -7.71 -12.37 -2.90
N PRO A 26 -8.77 -11.56 -2.72
CA PRO A 26 -9.69 -11.23 -3.80
C PRO A 26 -8.98 -10.58 -4.99
N SER A 27 -9.39 -10.94 -6.21
CA SER A 27 -8.79 -10.41 -7.46
C SER A 27 -8.73 -8.89 -7.52
N ILE A 28 -9.74 -8.21 -6.96
CA ILE A 28 -9.81 -6.74 -6.98
C ILE A 28 -8.68 -6.06 -6.18
N LEU A 29 -8.09 -6.79 -5.23
CA LEU A 29 -6.98 -6.34 -4.39
C LEU A 29 -5.62 -6.84 -4.90
N LYS A 30 -5.60 -7.74 -5.89
CA LYS A 30 -4.36 -8.19 -6.54
C LYS A 30 -3.87 -7.11 -7.49
N GLY A 31 -2.61 -6.73 -7.33
CA GLY A 31 -1.98 -5.70 -8.13
C GLY A 31 -0.89 -4.94 -7.40
N VAL A 32 -0.28 -4.00 -8.12
CA VAL A 32 0.52 -2.92 -7.55
C VAL A 32 -0.26 -1.62 -7.68
N PHE A 33 -0.33 -0.86 -6.61
CA PHE A 33 -1.09 0.38 -6.53
C PHE A 33 -0.15 1.56 -6.27
N PHE A 34 -0.23 2.57 -7.13
CA PHE A 34 0.39 3.88 -6.95
C PHE A 34 -0.46 4.73 -5.99
N MET A 35 0.19 5.36 -5.01
CA MET A 35 -0.44 6.26 -4.02
C MET A 35 -0.44 7.71 -4.53
N ASP A 36 -1.30 8.00 -5.51
CA ASP A 36 -1.40 9.31 -6.18
C ASP A 36 -1.85 10.41 -5.20
N GLY A 37 -1.00 11.41 -5.01
CA GLY A 37 -1.22 12.51 -4.07
C GLY A 37 -0.79 12.23 -2.63
N ASN A 38 -0.16 11.08 -2.35
CA ASN A 38 0.38 10.78 -1.03
C ASN A 38 1.49 11.77 -0.62
N PRO A 39 1.37 12.46 0.53
CA PRO A 39 2.36 13.46 0.95
C PRO A 39 3.64 12.87 1.55
N LEU A 40 3.63 11.57 1.88
CA LEU A 40 4.79 10.88 2.43
C LEU A 40 5.75 10.44 1.30
N PRO A 41 7.06 10.29 1.60
CA PRO A 41 8.07 9.92 0.60
C PRO A 41 8.06 8.43 0.23
N ASP A 42 6.90 7.92 -0.17
CA ASP A 42 6.59 6.56 -0.58
C ASP A 42 5.56 6.53 -1.71
N THR A 43 5.67 5.55 -2.59
CA THR A 43 5.07 5.64 -3.94
C THR A 43 4.08 4.53 -4.25
N CYS A 44 4.48 3.27 -4.07
CA CYS A 44 3.70 2.11 -4.48
C CYS A 44 3.57 1.09 -3.36
N ILE A 45 2.45 0.39 -3.37
CA ILE A 45 2.16 -0.75 -2.49
C ILE A 45 1.65 -1.93 -3.29
N THR A 46 1.90 -3.14 -2.82
CA THR A 46 1.21 -4.34 -3.30
C THR A 46 0.51 -5.06 -2.14
N MET A 47 -0.45 -5.91 -2.46
CA MET A 47 -1.10 -6.81 -1.52
C MET A 47 -0.90 -8.29 -1.89
N TYR A 48 -0.21 -8.62 -2.99
CA TYR A 48 -0.12 -9.98 -3.55
C TYR A 48 0.18 -11.07 -2.51
N ASN A 49 1.11 -10.78 -1.59
CA ASN A 49 1.68 -11.74 -0.66
C ASN A 49 1.06 -11.68 0.75
N LEU A 50 -0.08 -10.99 0.90
CA LEU A 50 -0.79 -10.87 2.17
C LEU A 50 -1.83 -11.97 2.35
N GLU A 51 -1.92 -12.51 3.56
CA GLU A 51 -2.99 -13.44 3.92
C GLU A 51 -4.33 -12.70 4.01
N TRP A 52 -5.33 -13.27 3.36
CA TRP A 52 -6.70 -12.80 3.42
C TRP A 52 -7.51 -13.65 4.39
N ASN A 53 -8.13 -13.01 5.38
CA ASN A 53 -9.09 -13.66 6.25
C ASN A 53 -10.50 -13.51 5.68
N MET A 54 -11.03 -14.59 5.12
CA MET A 54 -12.39 -14.64 4.54
C MET A 54 -13.49 -14.35 5.58
N GLN A 55 -13.33 -14.82 6.82
CA GLN A 55 -14.37 -14.72 7.85
C GLN A 55 -14.54 -13.28 8.34
N SER A 56 -13.42 -12.60 8.59
CA SER A 56 -13.43 -11.21 9.06
C SER A 56 -13.31 -10.18 7.94
N ARG A 57 -13.16 -10.63 6.69
CA ARG A 57 -12.91 -9.79 5.50
C ARG A 57 -11.77 -8.80 5.73
N THR A 58 -10.67 -9.32 6.25
CA THR A 58 -9.52 -8.49 6.65
C THR A 58 -8.22 -8.96 6.04
N LEU A 59 -7.35 -8.01 5.72
CA LEU A 59 -5.94 -8.23 5.46
C LEU A 59 -5.08 -7.40 6.41
N VAL A 60 -3.85 -7.88 6.63
CA VAL A 60 -2.85 -7.21 7.45
C VAL A 60 -1.68 -6.85 6.56
N LEU A 61 -1.43 -5.54 6.40
CA LEU A 61 -0.40 -4.97 5.54
C LEU A 61 0.74 -4.43 6.42
N PRO A 62 1.79 -5.22 6.69
CA PRO A 62 3.02 -4.72 7.30
C PRO A 62 3.78 -3.84 6.30
N THR A 63 4.05 -2.58 6.65
CA THR A 63 4.74 -1.65 5.75
C THR A 63 6.23 -1.96 5.60
N PHE A 64 6.76 -2.75 6.53
CA PHE A 64 8.16 -3.18 6.59
C PHE A 64 8.40 -4.56 5.96
N ALA A 65 7.40 -5.17 5.33
CA ALA A 65 7.60 -6.45 4.66
C ALA A 65 8.44 -6.29 3.37
N PRO A 66 9.26 -7.30 3.02
CA PRO A 66 10.03 -7.28 1.79
C PRO A 66 9.15 -7.12 0.54
N LEU A 67 9.59 -6.26 -0.38
CA LEU A 67 9.00 -5.98 -1.69
C LEU A 67 7.50 -5.64 -1.65
N GLN A 68 7.04 -5.15 -0.50
CA GLN A 68 5.65 -4.78 -0.25
C GLN A 68 5.37 -3.30 -0.56
N TRP A 69 6.39 -2.45 -0.35
CA TRP A 69 6.27 -1.00 -0.31
C TRP A 69 7.51 -0.36 -0.96
N THR A 70 7.32 0.75 -1.67
CA THR A 70 8.41 1.52 -2.28
C THR A 70 8.55 2.89 -1.62
N PHE A 71 9.79 3.30 -1.35
CA PHE A 71 10.15 4.58 -0.74
C PHE A 71 10.98 5.41 -1.72
N HIS A 72 10.92 6.73 -1.63
CA HIS A 72 11.75 7.59 -2.47
C HIS A 72 13.24 7.38 -2.16
N ASN A 73 14.11 7.27 -3.18
CA ASN A 73 15.56 7.34 -2.95
C ASN A 73 15.98 8.79 -2.64
N SER A 74 15.77 9.19 -1.39
CA SER A 74 16.03 10.52 -0.86
C SER A 74 16.21 10.46 0.65
N ILE A 75 16.80 11.50 1.25
CA ILE A 75 16.98 11.58 2.71
C ILE A 75 15.65 11.37 3.46
N ALA A 76 14.58 12.01 3.00
CA ALA A 76 13.25 11.87 3.62
C ALA A 76 12.70 10.43 3.49
N GLY A 77 12.89 9.78 2.34
CA GLY A 77 12.47 8.39 2.13
C GLY A 77 13.25 7.42 3.01
N TRP A 78 14.57 7.60 3.14
CA TRP A 78 15.40 6.83 4.08
C TRP A 78 14.95 7.00 5.54
N ILE A 79 14.64 8.23 5.96
CA ILE A 79 14.10 8.50 7.30
C ILE A 79 12.77 7.76 7.51
N LEU A 80 11.83 7.89 6.57
CA LEU A 80 10.54 7.20 6.65
C LEU A 80 10.72 5.67 6.74
N LEU A 81 11.53 5.09 5.86
CA LEU A 81 11.82 3.65 5.84
C LEU A 81 12.35 3.18 7.21
N ARG A 82 13.31 3.91 7.81
CA ARG A 82 13.85 3.54 9.13
C ARG A 82 12.81 3.68 10.24
N LEU A 83 11.98 4.71 10.21
CA LEU A 83 10.91 4.88 11.19
C LEU A 83 9.90 3.73 11.11
N ILE A 84 9.47 3.31 9.92
CA ILE A 84 8.50 2.22 9.80
C ILE A 84 9.06 0.88 10.30
N GLN A 85 10.36 0.61 10.08
CA GLN A 85 11.04 -0.58 10.59
C GLN A 85 11.11 -0.56 12.12
N TRP A 86 11.41 0.60 12.70
CA TRP A 86 11.48 0.77 14.16
C TRP A 86 10.10 0.61 14.80
N PHE A 87 9.10 1.34 14.31
CA PHE A 87 7.75 1.36 14.87
C PHE A 87 6.91 0.14 14.49
N LYS A 88 7.42 -0.72 13.59
CA LYS A 88 6.73 -1.90 13.05
C LYS A 88 5.31 -1.54 12.63
N VAL A 89 5.20 -0.55 11.76
CA VAL A 89 3.90 -0.03 11.33
C VAL A 89 3.17 -1.10 10.52
N ILE A 90 1.92 -1.34 10.90
CA ILE A 90 1.04 -2.29 10.24
C ILE A 90 -0.30 -1.59 9.96
N TYR A 91 -0.88 -1.83 8.80
CA TYR A 91 -2.26 -1.45 8.50
C TYR A 91 -3.16 -2.68 8.48
N LYS A 92 -4.15 -2.74 9.37
CA LYS A 92 -5.23 -3.72 9.28
C LYS A 92 -6.35 -3.12 8.43
N ILE A 93 -6.60 -3.70 7.26
CA ILE A 93 -7.68 -3.27 6.36
C ILE A 93 -8.85 -4.23 6.56
N GLN A 94 -10.01 -3.71 6.95
CA GLN A 94 -11.23 -4.47 7.19
C GLN A 94 -12.33 -3.97 6.28
N PHE A 95 -12.83 -4.84 5.40
CA PHE A 95 -13.92 -4.52 4.49
C PHE A 95 -15.28 -4.69 5.17
N GLU A 96 -16.20 -3.79 4.84
CA GLU A 96 -17.54 -3.75 5.44
C GLU A 96 -18.35 -5.00 5.08
N ASP A 97 -18.31 -5.38 3.81
CA ASP A 97 -19.09 -6.47 3.23
C ASP A 97 -18.34 -7.21 2.10
N GLU A 98 -19.02 -8.17 1.48
CA GLU A 98 -18.49 -9.02 0.41
C GLU A 98 -18.29 -8.29 -0.93
N THR A 99 -18.86 -7.08 -1.09
CA THR A 99 -18.62 -6.27 -2.29
C THR A 99 -17.20 -5.73 -2.33
N LEU A 100 -16.54 -5.68 -1.17
CA LEU A 100 -15.21 -5.11 -0.96
C LEU A 100 -15.11 -3.63 -1.36
N GLN A 101 -16.21 -2.90 -1.55
CA GLN A 101 -16.13 -1.52 -2.04
C GLN A 101 -15.74 -0.51 -0.98
N GLN A 102 -15.91 -0.85 0.30
CA GLN A 102 -15.60 0.03 1.43
C GLN A 102 -14.82 -0.73 2.48
N ALA A 103 -13.81 -0.07 3.03
CA ALA A 103 -13.01 -0.60 4.11
C ALA A 103 -12.63 0.46 5.14
N GLN A 104 -12.54 0.02 6.38
CA GLN A 104 -11.86 0.74 7.43
C GLN A 104 -10.42 0.23 7.53
N VAL A 105 -9.47 1.14 7.71
CA VAL A 105 -8.07 0.81 7.89
C VAL A 105 -7.64 1.28 9.26
N ILE A 106 -7.12 0.35 10.05
CA ILE A 106 -6.70 0.58 11.43
C ILE A 106 -5.16 0.54 11.43
N PRO A 107 -4.48 1.68 11.62
CA PRO A 107 -3.04 1.69 11.86
C PRO A 107 -2.75 0.97 13.17
N VAL A 108 -1.69 0.18 13.20
CA VAL A 108 -1.18 -0.53 14.38
C VAL A 108 0.29 -0.17 14.51
N LEU A 109 0.64 0.49 15.62
CA LEU A 109 2.02 0.89 15.93
C LEU A 109 2.51 0.03 17.09
N LEU A 110 3.65 -0.65 16.92
CA LEU A 110 4.23 -1.52 17.95
C LEU A 110 3.22 -2.54 18.53
N GLY A 111 2.29 -3.04 17.69
CA GLY A 111 1.24 -3.99 18.08
C GLY A 111 -0.01 -3.37 18.72
N ILE A 112 -0.04 -2.04 18.90
CA ILE A 112 -1.18 -1.34 19.50
C ILE A 112 -2.02 -0.69 18.39
N PRO A 113 -3.31 -1.06 18.23
CA PRO A 113 -4.19 -0.42 17.25
C PRO A 113 -4.48 1.03 17.65
N ILE A 114 -4.35 1.94 16.69
CA ILE A 114 -4.66 3.35 16.86
C ILE A 114 -6.17 3.54 16.85
N SER A 115 -6.67 4.25 17.85
CA SER A 115 -8.09 4.54 18.00
C SER A 115 -8.61 5.42 16.86
N THR A 116 -9.82 5.11 16.39
CA THR A 116 -10.54 5.91 15.38
C THR A 116 -10.88 7.32 15.84
N LEU A 117 -10.85 7.57 17.16
CA LEU A 117 -10.99 8.91 17.73
C LEU A 117 -9.81 9.82 17.40
N ILE A 118 -8.62 9.25 17.24
CA ILE A 118 -7.40 9.99 16.86
C ILE A 118 -7.40 10.18 15.35
N VAL A 119 -7.57 9.08 14.62
CA VAL A 119 -7.60 9.09 13.15
C VAL A 119 -8.57 8.02 12.64
N SER A 120 -9.58 8.46 11.90
CA SER A 120 -10.47 7.57 11.16
C SER A 120 -10.01 7.48 9.72
N CYS A 121 -9.57 6.29 9.35
CA CYS A 121 -8.90 5.98 8.10
C CYS A 121 -9.80 5.06 7.27
N THR A 122 -10.32 5.52 6.15
CA THR A 122 -11.21 4.72 5.28
C THR A 122 -10.64 4.56 3.88
N MET A 123 -11.09 3.51 3.18
CA MET A 123 -10.74 3.24 1.79
C MET A 123 -12.03 2.92 1.05
N SER A 124 -12.31 3.62 -0.05
CA SER A 124 -13.53 3.41 -0.84
C SER A 124 -13.19 3.28 -2.32
N GLN A 125 -13.71 2.24 -2.95
CA GLN A 125 -13.55 2.03 -4.38
C GLN A 125 -14.34 3.07 -5.17
N ASP A 126 -13.74 3.58 -6.24
CA ASP A 126 -14.47 4.42 -7.18
C ASP A 126 -15.55 3.62 -7.91
N LYS A 127 -16.79 4.14 -7.89
CA LYS A 127 -17.96 3.46 -8.49
C LYS A 127 -17.89 3.42 -10.01
N ASN A 128 -17.15 4.33 -10.62
CA ASN A 128 -16.99 4.41 -12.07
C ASN A 128 -15.76 3.65 -12.59
N SER A 129 -14.98 3.05 -11.69
CA SER A 129 -13.80 2.30 -12.05
C SER A 129 -14.18 0.92 -12.60
N LEU A 130 -14.03 0.74 -13.92
CA LEU A 130 -14.38 -0.48 -14.66
C LEU A 130 -13.89 -1.79 -14.03
N ASN A 131 -12.69 -1.82 -13.41
CA ASN A 131 -12.06 -3.02 -12.86
C ASN A 131 -11.65 -2.88 -11.37
N GLY A 132 -12.22 -1.91 -10.66
CA GLY A 132 -11.80 -1.63 -9.28
C GLY A 132 -10.33 -1.20 -9.13
N ASP A 133 -9.83 -0.46 -10.12
CA ASP A 133 -8.45 0.02 -10.20
C ASP A 133 -8.21 1.28 -9.38
N ILE A 134 -9.26 2.01 -9.01
CA ILE A 134 -9.16 3.27 -8.29
C ILE A 134 -9.82 3.15 -6.92
N TRP A 135 -9.08 3.56 -5.89
CA TRP A 135 -9.57 3.64 -4.52
C TRP A 135 -9.21 4.97 -3.89
N TYR A 136 -10.16 5.59 -3.22
CA TYR A 136 -9.95 6.80 -2.45
C TYR A 136 -9.54 6.43 -1.03
N ARG A 137 -8.42 6.99 -0.58
CA ARG A 137 -7.94 6.87 0.78
C ARG A 137 -8.24 8.15 1.55
N ASN A 138 -9.19 8.06 2.48
CA ASN A 138 -9.60 9.20 3.30
C ASN A 138 -9.09 9.07 4.73
N ASN A 139 -8.59 10.17 5.29
CA ASN A 139 -8.11 10.25 6.66
C ASN A 139 -8.79 11.43 7.36
N ILE A 140 -9.54 11.15 8.41
CA ILE A 140 -10.23 12.15 9.21
C ILE A 140 -9.56 12.18 10.58
N TRP A 141 -8.90 13.29 10.90
CA TRP A 141 -8.18 13.47 12.16
C TRP A 141 -9.06 14.11 13.23
N PHE A 142 -8.93 13.64 14.46
CA PHE A 142 -9.57 14.20 15.67
C PHE A 142 -11.07 14.48 15.47
N GLY A 143 -11.80 13.50 14.91
CA GLY A 143 -13.24 13.59 14.71
C GLY A 143 -13.70 14.60 13.64
N GLY A 144 -12.82 15.08 12.75
CA GLY A 144 -13.22 15.97 11.65
C GLY A 144 -12.38 17.23 11.49
N LEU A 145 -11.43 17.49 12.39
CA LEU A 145 -10.67 18.75 12.41
C LEU A 145 -9.69 18.89 11.24
N SER A 146 -9.26 17.78 10.63
CA SER A 146 -8.37 17.81 9.48
C SER A 146 -8.58 16.60 8.58
N ARG A 147 -8.38 16.82 7.28
CA ARG A 147 -8.38 15.80 6.21
C ARG A 147 -6.97 15.59 5.64
N ALA A 148 -5.94 15.76 6.46
CA ALA A 148 -4.55 15.64 6.01
C ALA A 148 -4.20 14.18 5.65
N GLY A 149 -3.45 14.01 4.56
CA GLY A 149 -2.93 12.73 4.13
C GLY A 149 -3.90 11.88 3.31
N GLU A 150 -4.95 12.47 2.75
CA GLU A 150 -5.80 11.81 1.76
C GLU A 150 -5.03 11.62 0.45
N TYR A 151 -5.25 10.48 -0.22
CA TYR A 151 -4.64 10.16 -1.52
C TYR A 151 -5.51 9.17 -2.28
N THR A 152 -5.15 8.89 -3.53
CA THR A 152 -5.84 7.91 -4.38
C THR A 152 -4.92 6.75 -4.70
N LEU A 153 -5.33 5.54 -4.39
CA LEU A 153 -4.67 4.33 -4.88
C LEU A 153 -5.13 4.08 -6.32
N ARG A 154 -4.17 4.00 -7.24
CA ARG A 154 -4.41 3.71 -8.65
C ARG A 154 -3.62 2.46 -9.02
N LYS A 155 -4.31 1.41 -9.44
CA LYS A 155 -3.69 0.16 -9.86
C LYS A 155 -2.84 0.41 -11.10
N VAL A 156 -1.55 0.13 -11.03
CA VAL A 156 -0.56 0.32 -12.10
C VAL A 156 -0.07 -1.00 -12.69
N VAL A 157 -0.17 -2.08 -11.92
CA VAL A 157 0.02 -3.46 -12.38
C VAL A 157 -1.20 -4.27 -11.95
N ASP A 158 -1.80 -5.02 -12.86
CA ASP A 158 -2.98 -5.84 -12.58
C ASP A 158 -2.64 -7.22 -11.98
N GLN A 159 -3.66 -8.06 -11.78
CA GLN A 159 -3.48 -9.39 -11.21
C GLN A 159 -2.61 -10.31 -12.07
N ASP A 160 -2.53 -10.04 -13.37
CA ASP A 160 -1.84 -10.86 -14.37
C ASP A 160 -0.41 -10.33 -14.64
N GLY A 161 0.00 -9.28 -13.92
CA GLY A 161 1.32 -8.65 -14.07
C GLY A 161 1.40 -7.68 -15.25
N CYS A 162 0.26 -7.32 -15.86
CA CYS A 162 0.23 -6.38 -16.97
C CYS A 162 0.13 -4.94 -16.47
N TYR A 163 0.80 -4.02 -17.17
CA TYR A 163 0.73 -2.59 -16.86
C TYR A 163 -0.62 -2.00 -17.27
N THR A 164 -1.23 -1.23 -16.36
CA THR A 164 -2.47 -0.50 -16.65
C THR A 164 -2.16 0.88 -17.27
N PRO A 165 -3.17 1.59 -17.81
CA PRO A 165 -2.97 2.97 -18.30
C PRO A 165 -2.45 3.94 -17.23
N ALA A 166 -2.68 3.68 -15.94
CA ALA A 166 -2.19 4.53 -14.84
C ALA A 166 -0.67 4.41 -14.64
N PHE A 167 -0.02 3.38 -15.18
CA PHE A 167 1.42 3.17 -15.04
C PHE A 167 2.26 4.29 -15.67
N ASN A 168 1.92 4.69 -16.91
CA ASN A 168 2.63 5.77 -17.59
C ASN A 168 2.43 7.12 -16.88
N ASP A 169 1.24 7.34 -16.32
CA ASP A 169 0.94 8.54 -15.53
C ASP A 169 1.78 8.57 -14.24
N MET A 170 1.90 7.44 -13.55
CA MET A 170 2.80 7.29 -12.39
C MET A 170 4.24 7.64 -12.76
N LEU A 171 4.82 7.03 -13.80
CA LEU A 171 6.21 7.28 -14.21
C LEU A 171 6.50 8.73 -14.58
N SER A 172 5.49 9.48 -15.04
CA SER A 172 5.64 10.91 -15.35
C SER A 172 5.70 11.81 -14.12
N ARG A 173 5.20 11.34 -12.97
CA ARG A 173 5.03 12.13 -11.72
C ARG A 173 6.06 11.81 -10.66
N VAL A 174 6.73 10.67 -10.74
CA VAL A 174 7.64 10.18 -9.71
C VAL A 174 9.02 9.94 -10.28
N LYS A 175 10.04 9.95 -9.42
CA LYS A 175 11.39 9.52 -9.83
C LYS A 175 11.37 8.00 -10.05
N ASN A 176 12.00 7.54 -11.12
CA ASN A 176 12.04 6.12 -11.45
C ASN A 176 12.74 5.28 -10.36
N GLU A 177 13.74 5.86 -9.70
CA GLU A 177 14.52 5.18 -8.69
C GLU A 177 13.83 5.21 -7.31
N CYS A 178 13.70 4.03 -6.69
CA CYS A 178 13.08 3.87 -5.37
C CYS A 178 13.89 2.91 -4.49
N LEU A 179 13.68 3.03 -3.18
CA LEU A 179 14.17 2.10 -2.16
C LEU A 179 13.10 1.09 -1.82
N VAL A 180 13.51 -0.16 -1.60
CA VAL A 180 12.65 -1.24 -1.13
C VAL A 180 13.34 -2.03 -0.04
N ILE A 181 12.54 -2.65 0.82
CA ILE A 181 13.04 -3.71 1.71
C ILE A 181 13.11 -4.99 0.87
N ALA A 182 14.27 -5.63 0.81
CA ALA A 182 14.48 -6.84 0.03
C ALA A 182 14.43 -8.09 0.91
N HIS A 183 14.21 -9.24 0.29
CA HIS A 183 14.42 -10.52 0.97
C HIS A 183 15.91 -10.69 1.27
N HIS A 184 16.22 -11.34 2.40
CA HIS A 184 17.57 -11.84 2.59
C HIS A 184 17.84 -12.94 1.55
N SER A 185 18.83 -12.72 0.69
CA SER A 185 19.41 -13.79 -0.11
C SER A 185 20.06 -14.79 0.86
N ASN A 186 19.56 -16.03 0.89
CA ASN A 186 20.27 -17.15 1.50
C ASN A 186 21.44 -17.58 0.61
#